data_AF-A0A087M7T1-F1
#
_entry.id   AF-A0A087M7T1-F1
#
_cell.length_a   1.000
_cell.length_b   1.000
_cell.length_c   1.000
_cell.angle_alpha   90.00
_cell.angle_beta   90.00
_cell.angle_gamma   90.00
#
_symmetry.space_group_name_H-M   'P 1'
#
loop_
_entity.id
_entity.type
_entity.pdbx_description
1 polymer ?
#
loop_
_entity_poly.entity_id
_entity_poly.type
_entity_poly.pdbx_seq_one_letter_code
_entity_poly.pdbx_strand_id
1 'polypeptide(L)'
;MMFTAAVAQIDKAGRGAHAYHQFAVNAREQALVDGDRAVAWVLVAYLAEAFAGRNYEEPLLEEESSVVYEWLETWARQLDATAIATFSETANAMARDIATVQASNANVRFR
;
A
#
# COMPACT_ATOMS: atom_id res chain seq x y z
N MET A 1 -16.05 -2.36 -1.58
CA MET A 1 -15.27 -2.92 -0.46
C MET A 1 -14.71 -1.78 0.38
N MET A 2 -14.46 -1.98 1.67
CA MET A 2 -13.71 -1.01 2.52
C MET A 2 -12.21 -1.27 2.41
N PHE A 3 -11.37 -0.23 2.50
CA PHE A 3 -9.91 -0.35 2.42
C PHE A 3 -9.36 -1.19 3.56
N THR A 4 -9.86 -0.99 4.78
CA THR A 4 -9.46 -1.76 5.97
C THR A 4 -9.73 -3.25 5.79
N ALA A 5 -10.89 -3.60 5.22
CA ALA A 5 -11.24 -5.00 4.92
C ALA A 5 -10.30 -5.62 3.87
N ALA A 6 -9.84 -4.84 2.89
CA ALA A 6 -8.88 -5.29 1.89
C ALA A 6 -7.48 -5.50 2.51
N VAL A 7 -7.01 -4.56 3.34
CA VAL A 7 -5.70 -4.68 4.02
C VAL A 7 -5.67 -5.84 5.00
N ALA A 8 -6.79 -6.15 5.68
CA ALA A 8 -6.89 -7.31 6.56
C ALA A 8 -6.66 -8.66 5.83
N GLN A 9 -6.76 -8.70 4.49
CA GLN A 9 -6.41 -9.89 3.73
C GLN A 9 -4.89 -10.16 3.71
N ILE A 10 -4.07 -9.11 3.81
CA ILE A 10 -2.61 -9.22 3.88
C ILE A 10 -2.20 -9.93 5.18
N ASP A 11 -2.83 -9.54 6.29
CA ASP A 11 -2.60 -10.15 7.61
C ASP A 11 -2.96 -11.64 7.62
N LYS A 12 -4.13 -11.98 7.09
CA LYS A 12 -4.59 -13.37 6.96
C LYS A 12 -3.66 -14.23 6.08
N ALA A 13 -2.97 -13.61 5.13
CA ALA A 13 -2.02 -14.26 4.24
C ALA A 13 -0.58 -14.26 4.81
N GLY A 14 -0.38 -13.82 6.05
CA GLY A 14 0.91 -13.88 6.76
C GLY A 14 1.88 -12.75 6.42
N ARG A 15 1.40 -11.63 5.82
CA ARG A 15 2.21 -10.42 5.55
C ARG A 15 3.50 -10.67 4.75
N GLY A 16 3.52 -11.72 3.91
CA GLY A 16 4.64 -11.99 3.00
C GLY A 16 4.55 -11.14 1.73
N ALA A 17 5.67 -11.02 0.98
CA ALA A 17 5.73 -10.28 -0.30
C ALA A 17 4.58 -10.64 -1.26
N HIS A 18 4.25 -11.93 -1.35
CA HIS A 18 3.16 -12.42 -2.17
C HIS A 18 1.78 -11.86 -1.76
N ALA A 19 1.53 -11.71 -0.46
CA ALA A 19 0.27 -11.15 0.05
C ALA A 19 0.10 -9.69 -0.35
N TYR A 20 1.18 -8.89 -0.26
CA TYR A 20 1.18 -7.50 -0.71
C TYR A 20 1.02 -7.38 -2.23
N HIS A 21 1.68 -8.24 -2.99
CA HIS A 21 1.51 -8.27 -4.45
C HIS A 21 0.06 -8.60 -4.84
N GLN A 22 -0.54 -9.64 -4.24
CA GLN A 22 -1.92 -10.01 -4.50
C GLN A 22 -2.89 -8.90 -4.12
N PHE A 23 -2.66 -8.24 -2.97
CA PHE A 23 -3.44 -7.06 -2.58
C PHE A 23 -3.34 -5.94 -3.63
N ALA A 24 -2.15 -5.66 -4.17
CA ALA A 24 -1.97 -4.63 -5.18
C ALA A 24 -2.76 -4.93 -6.47
N VAL A 25 -2.78 -6.20 -6.90
CA VAL A 25 -3.60 -6.65 -8.03
C VAL A 25 -5.09 -6.43 -7.74
N ASN A 26 -5.58 -6.94 -6.61
CA ASN A 26 -6.99 -6.82 -6.22
C ASN A 26 -7.41 -5.34 -6.07
N ALA A 27 -6.55 -4.49 -5.55
CA ALA A 27 -6.81 -3.06 -5.40
C ALA A 27 -6.92 -2.36 -6.76
N ARG A 28 -6.11 -2.72 -7.76
CA ARG A 28 -6.25 -2.20 -9.14
C ARG A 28 -7.55 -2.64 -9.78
N GLU A 29 -7.95 -3.89 -9.60
CA GLU A 29 -9.25 -4.38 -10.07
C GLU A 29 -10.39 -3.61 -9.39
N GLN A 30 -10.27 -3.35 -8.08
CA GLN A 30 -11.25 -2.57 -7.35
C GLN A 30 -11.35 -1.12 -7.84
N ALA A 31 -10.24 -0.52 -8.29
CA ALA A 31 -10.23 0.81 -8.89
C ALA A 31 -11.06 0.91 -10.18
N LEU A 32 -11.20 -0.20 -10.93
CA LEU A 32 -11.99 -0.23 -12.17
C LEU A 32 -13.50 -0.23 -11.89
N VAL A 33 -13.92 -0.69 -10.71
CA VAL A 33 -15.34 -0.83 -10.35
C VAL A 33 -15.82 0.23 -9.34
N ASP A 34 -14.90 0.85 -8.59
CA ASP A 34 -15.19 1.90 -7.61
C ASP A 34 -14.65 3.25 -8.10
N GLY A 35 -15.35 3.84 -9.08
CA GLY A 35 -14.91 5.06 -9.77
C GLY A 35 -14.69 6.25 -8.85
N ASP A 36 -15.55 6.40 -7.84
CA ASP A 36 -15.48 7.48 -6.84
C ASP A 36 -14.19 7.46 -6.02
N ARG A 37 -13.61 6.26 -5.85
CA ARG A 37 -12.40 6.04 -5.06
C ARG A 37 -11.28 5.39 -5.87
N ALA A 38 -11.36 5.45 -7.20
CA ALA A 38 -10.43 4.76 -8.09
C ALA A 38 -8.98 5.19 -7.84
N VAL A 39 -8.75 6.49 -7.66
CA VAL A 39 -7.41 7.03 -7.36
C VAL A 39 -6.90 6.51 -6.01
N ALA A 40 -7.75 6.42 -5.00
CA ALA A 40 -7.39 5.89 -3.69
C ALA A 40 -6.94 4.42 -3.79
N TRP A 41 -7.72 3.62 -4.53
CA TRP A 41 -7.41 2.21 -4.81
C TRP A 41 -6.09 2.05 -5.57
N VAL A 42 -5.82 2.91 -6.56
CA VAL A 42 -4.55 2.90 -7.28
C VAL A 42 -3.38 3.25 -6.37
N LEU A 43 -3.54 4.24 -5.48
CA LEU A 43 -2.46 4.65 -4.57
C LEU A 43 -2.10 3.55 -3.55
N VAL A 44 -3.10 2.90 -2.93
CA VAL A 44 -2.81 1.78 -2.01
C VAL A 44 -2.19 0.59 -2.75
N ALA A 45 -2.59 0.36 -4.01
CA ALA A 45 -1.98 -0.67 -4.84
C ALA A 45 -0.50 -0.39 -5.10
N TYR A 46 -0.16 0.86 -5.45
CA TYR A 46 1.24 1.26 -5.67
C TYR A 46 2.09 1.10 -4.42
N LEU A 47 1.58 1.48 -3.24
CA LEU A 47 2.31 1.31 -1.98
C LEU A 47 2.60 -0.17 -1.69
N ALA A 48 1.59 -1.03 -1.82
CA ALA A 48 1.76 -2.46 -1.59
C ALA A 48 2.68 -3.13 -2.62
N GLU A 49 2.61 -2.72 -3.89
CA GLU A 49 3.52 -3.24 -4.93
C GLU A 49 4.96 -2.79 -4.71
N ALA A 50 5.19 -1.54 -4.32
CA ALA A 50 6.53 -1.04 -4.00
C ALA A 50 7.16 -1.85 -2.85
N PHE A 51 6.36 -2.21 -1.83
CA PHE A 51 6.81 -3.08 -0.75
C PHE A 51 7.09 -4.51 -1.23
N ALA A 52 6.17 -5.11 -1.98
CA ALA A 52 6.36 -6.46 -2.52
C ALA A 52 7.63 -6.53 -3.38
N GLY A 53 7.86 -5.53 -4.24
CA GLY A 53 9.07 -5.40 -5.05
C GLY A 53 10.34 -5.31 -4.21
N ARG A 54 10.37 -4.46 -3.18
CA ARG A 54 11.50 -4.39 -2.23
C ARG A 54 11.78 -5.75 -1.61
N ASN A 55 10.75 -6.42 -1.09
CA ASN A 55 10.89 -7.69 -0.38
C ASN A 55 11.28 -8.87 -1.30
N TYR A 56 10.98 -8.80 -2.60
CA TYR A 56 11.46 -9.76 -3.59
C TYR A 56 12.94 -9.54 -3.96
N GLU A 57 13.43 -8.30 -3.92
CA GLU A 57 14.83 -7.95 -4.18
C GLU A 57 15.73 -8.21 -2.96
N GLU A 58 15.26 -7.79 -1.78
CA GLU A 58 15.93 -7.90 -0.50
C GLU A 58 14.89 -8.31 0.56
N PRO A 59 14.92 -9.57 1.03
CA PRO A 59 14.00 -10.03 2.06
C PRO A 59 14.08 -9.14 3.30
N LEU A 60 12.95 -8.57 3.67
CA LEU A 60 12.83 -7.67 4.81
C LEU A 60 12.78 -8.43 6.12
N LEU A 61 13.26 -7.79 7.17
CA LEU A 61 13.10 -8.30 8.53
C LEU A 61 11.64 -8.20 8.97
N GLU A 62 11.28 -9.01 9.97
CA GLU A 62 9.92 -9.06 10.51
C GLU A 62 9.45 -7.69 11.04
N GLU A 63 10.35 -6.93 11.68
CA GLU A 63 10.02 -5.60 12.18
C GLU A 63 9.71 -4.62 11.03
N GLU A 64 10.48 -4.66 9.95
CA GLU A 64 10.26 -3.80 8.77
C GLU A 64 8.93 -4.14 8.07
N SER A 65 8.59 -5.43 7.96
CA SER A 65 7.31 -5.85 7.40
C SER A 65 6.13 -5.40 8.25
N SER A 66 6.28 -5.40 9.58
CA SER A 66 5.27 -4.92 10.51
C SER A 66 5.03 -3.41 10.39
N VAL A 67 6.11 -2.61 10.28
CA VAL A 67 5.99 -1.16 10.07
C VAL A 67 5.23 -0.84 8.79
N VAL A 68 5.51 -1.53 7.69
CA VAL A 68 4.83 -1.27 6.43
C VAL A 68 3.36 -1.72 6.47
N TYR A 69 3.06 -2.83 7.15
CA TYR A 69 1.68 -3.23 7.39
C TYR A 69 0.92 -2.14 8.16
N GLU A 70 1.50 -1.61 9.24
CA GLU A 70 0.89 -0.54 10.04
C GLU A 70 0.65 0.74 9.24
N TRP A 71 1.56 1.09 8.33
CA TRP A 71 1.35 2.21 7.40
C TRP A 71 0.17 1.96 6.48
N LEU A 72 0.09 0.78 5.85
CA LEU A 72 -1.03 0.41 4.99
C LEU A 72 -2.36 0.39 5.75
N GLU A 73 -2.38 -0.13 6.97
CA GLU A 73 -3.57 -0.13 7.82
C GLU A 73 -4.01 1.29 8.19
N THR A 74 -3.05 2.16 8.51
CA THR A 74 -3.31 3.57 8.83
C THR A 74 -3.89 4.31 7.64
N TRP A 75 -3.31 4.12 6.45
CA TRP A 75 -3.84 4.70 5.22
C TRP A 75 -5.23 4.16 4.88
N ALA A 76 -5.46 2.86 5.06
CA ALA A 76 -6.76 2.26 4.86
C ALA A 76 -7.84 2.85 5.77
N ARG A 77 -7.54 3.03 7.07
CA ARG A 77 -8.46 3.69 8.02
C ARG A 77 -8.78 5.11 7.60
N GLN A 78 -7.77 5.88 7.17
CA GLN A 78 -7.99 7.24 6.70
C GLN A 78 -8.86 7.26 5.44
N LEU A 79 -8.55 6.43 4.44
CA LEU A 79 -9.31 6.36 3.19
C LEU A 79 -10.75 5.89 3.38
N ASP A 80 -11.02 5.02 4.36
CA ASP A 80 -12.39 4.65 4.73
C ASP A 80 -13.16 5.80 5.40
N ALA A 81 -12.48 6.68 6.13
CA ALA A 81 -13.07 7.84 6.81
C ALA A 81 -13.17 9.11 5.94
N THR A 82 -12.36 9.19 4.87
CA THR A 82 -12.24 10.39 4.02
C THR A 82 -13.41 10.49 3.03
N ALA A 83 -14.11 11.62 3.05
CA ALA A 83 -15.05 11.98 1.99
C ALA A 83 -14.27 12.39 0.72
N ILE A 84 -14.82 12.14 -0.47
CA ILE A 84 -14.17 12.37 -1.76
C ILE A 84 -13.56 13.79 -1.88
N ALA A 85 -14.19 14.80 -1.26
CA ALA A 85 -13.73 16.20 -1.29
C ALA A 85 -12.41 16.46 -0.52
N THR A 86 -12.04 15.64 0.47
CA THR A 86 -10.80 15.79 1.26
C THR A 86 -9.70 14.80 0.84
N PHE A 87 -9.95 14.03 -0.21
CA PHE A 87 -9.05 12.99 -0.72
C PHE A 87 -7.67 13.52 -1.17
N SER A 88 -7.60 14.73 -1.72
CA SER A 88 -6.36 15.30 -2.26
C SER A 88 -5.24 15.44 -1.22
N GLU A 89 -5.57 15.77 0.04
CA GLU A 89 -4.55 15.89 1.10
C GLU A 89 -4.01 14.52 1.52
N THR A 90 -4.90 13.54 1.68
CA THR A 90 -4.53 12.15 1.99
C THR A 90 -3.67 11.55 0.87
N ALA A 91 -4.06 11.77 -0.39
CA ALA A 91 -3.31 11.30 -1.56
C ALA A 91 -1.89 11.89 -1.64
N ASN A 92 -1.74 13.19 -1.37
CA ASN A 92 -0.44 13.85 -1.36
C ASN A 92 0.48 13.34 -0.24
N ALA A 93 -0.08 13.00 0.92
CA ALA A 93 0.69 12.42 2.01
C ALA A 93 1.13 10.97 1.68
N MET A 94 0.23 10.15 1.13
CA MET A 94 0.57 8.81 0.65
C MET A 94 1.68 8.82 -0.42
N ALA A 95 1.62 9.76 -1.37
CA ALA A 95 2.63 9.86 -2.42
C ALA A 95 4.04 10.13 -1.87
N ARG A 96 4.15 10.91 -0.78
CA ARG A 96 5.44 11.15 -0.09
C ARG A 96 5.98 9.87 0.55
N ASP A 97 5.13 9.12 1.24
CA ASP A 97 5.53 7.88 1.89
C ASP A 97 5.95 6.81 0.87
N ILE A 98 5.23 6.71 -0.25
CA ILE A 98 5.62 5.85 -1.38
C ILE A 98 7.01 6.24 -1.90
N ALA A 99 7.27 7.54 -2.07
CA ALA A 99 8.57 8.02 -2.51
C ALA A 99 9.68 7.69 -1.50
N THR A 100 9.39 7.71 -0.20
CA THR A 100 10.34 7.28 0.85
C THR A 100 10.69 5.80 0.72
N VAL A 101 9.69 4.92 0.51
CA VAL A 101 9.92 3.48 0.30
C VAL A 101 10.70 3.21 -1.00
N GLN A 102 10.48 3.99 -2.06
CA GLN A 102 11.23 3.85 -3.30
C GLN A 102 12.66 4.42 -3.21
N ALA A 103 12.85 5.52 -2.49
CA ALA A 103 14.17 6.12 -2.30
C ALA A 103 15.08 5.25 -1.42
N SER A 104 14.53 4.55 -0.42
CA SER A 104 15.29 3.54 0.31
C SER A 104 15.74 2.39 -0.60
N ASN A 105 14.90 1.94 -1.55
CA ASN A 105 15.30 0.94 -2.56
C ASN A 105 16.43 1.44 -3.48
N ALA A 106 16.39 2.71 -3.89
CA ALA A 106 17.39 3.26 -4.81
C ALA A 106 18.79 3.32 -4.19
N ASN A 107 18.90 3.63 -2.89
CA ASN A 107 20.18 3.71 -2.20
C ASN A 107 20.86 2.34 -1.97
N VAL A 108 20.10 1.24 -1.96
CA VAL A 108 20.66 -0.12 -1.83
C VAL A 108 21.30 -0.59 -3.15
N ARG A 109 20.73 -0.23 -4.31
CA ARG A 109 21.24 -0.65 -5.63
C ARG A 109 22.59 -0.02 -6.05
N PHE A 110 23.09 0.99 -5.33
CA PHE A 110 24.36 1.67 -5.63
C PHE A 110 25.48 1.38 -4.61
N ARG A 111 25.28 0.42 -3.70
CA ARG A 111 26.31 -0.09 -2.79
C ARG A 111 26.76 -1.48 -3.21
#